data_AF-A0A147BQZ7-F1
#
_entry.id   AF-A0A147BQZ7-F1
#
_cell.length_a   1.000
_cell.length_b   1.000
_cell.length_c   1.000
_cell.angle_alpha   90.00
_cell.angle_beta   90.00
_cell.angle_gamma   90.00
#
_symmetry.space_group_name_H-M   'P 1'
#
loop_
_entity.id
_entity.type
_entity.pdbx_description
1 polymer ?
#
loop_
_entity_poly.entity_id
_entity_poly.type
_entity_poly.pdbx_seq_one_letter_code
_entity_poly.pdbx_strand_id
1 'polypeptide(L)'
;EHRLKSHCGCKASGSPQPAADMRNSAGQASATATPEQQNKEPACELCGCAKQDSVDCASRRTSASSGIEAGPSSDSDYSLRSRECSLTGVLPPGELDGLSALFREGTSLSREEEQDDGYYDNTLSQPTSMSQLDHKLLLSRVACLPGCRDVDGRGVVIVSSSAFRELPDLTPSQLAQMLMYFCTIPKKENGVHSFLVLVNASEATDELWTALDEAFSLLEANICNAVDTVLVWNSRSHLDAKRLLPQSRVKVELAASEEKLLKFVKKDNLLPEFGGTYAYDHQEWMSFRKFLEPFVSGCRLSGRQLVSVMQELRTGRVPPSSALAQQLIEAQKRHIQDTFRDEQLRHLQEEGDTILQELQAYRSRSPHNLDYRDALEKSALLYSELKRAMTKLTKLADKRLQRLQECMLARTFEEESSQVLSWICKNGADALSKHAF
;
A
#
# COMPACT_ATOMS: atom_id res chain seq x y z
N GLU A 1 -40.27 -38.78 2.09
CA GLU A 1 -39.76 -37.99 0.94
C GLU A 1 -38.46 -38.59 0.42
N HIS A 2 -38.13 -38.45 -0.88
CA HIS A 2 -36.94 -39.09 -1.47
C HIS A 2 -36.24 -38.21 -2.53
N ARG A 3 -34.90 -38.13 -2.43
CA ARG A 3 -33.89 -37.84 -3.47
C ARG A 3 -34.25 -36.85 -4.59
N LEU A 4 -33.54 -35.72 -4.60
CA LEU A 4 -33.17 -35.02 -5.84
C LEU A 4 -31.71 -35.34 -6.19
N LYS A 5 -31.49 -35.92 -7.38
CA LYS A 5 -30.19 -35.94 -8.06
C LYS A 5 -30.27 -34.98 -9.25
N SER A 6 -29.21 -34.23 -9.46
CA SER A 6 -28.99 -33.39 -10.65
C SER A 6 -28.98 -34.21 -11.94
N HIS A 7 -29.49 -33.64 -13.03
CA HIS A 7 -29.20 -34.07 -14.41
C HIS A 7 -29.00 -32.82 -15.28
N CYS A 8 -27.87 -32.79 -15.99
CA CYS A 8 -27.57 -31.87 -17.07
C CYS A 8 -27.87 -32.57 -18.40
N GLY A 9 -28.32 -31.83 -19.42
CA GLY A 9 -28.62 -32.41 -20.72
C GLY A 9 -28.59 -31.39 -21.86
N CYS A 10 -27.48 -31.34 -22.60
CA CYS A 10 -27.42 -30.70 -23.91
C CYS A 10 -27.73 -31.73 -25.01
N LYS A 11 -28.49 -31.35 -26.03
CA LYS A 11 -28.22 -31.69 -27.45
C LYS A 11 -29.10 -30.91 -28.41
N ALA A 12 -28.60 -30.73 -29.63
CA ALA A 12 -29.16 -29.87 -30.68
C ALA A 12 -29.83 -30.67 -31.81
N SER A 13 -30.63 -30.00 -32.65
CA SER A 13 -30.57 -30.07 -34.13
C SER A 13 -31.72 -29.29 -34.79
N GLY A 14 -31.55 -28.87 -36.05
CA GLY A 14 -32.67 -28.56 -36.96
C GLY A 14 -32.74 -27.14 -37.53
N SER A 15 -32.14 -26.93 -38.71
CA SER A 15 -32.61 -25.93 -39.71
C SER A 15 -33.39 -26.67 -40.82
N PRO A 16 -34.28 -26.01 -41.57
CA PRO A 16 -33.83 -25.44 -42.86
C PRO A 16 -34.52 -24.13 -43.32
N GLN A 17 -33.86 -23.46 -44.27
CA GLN A 17 -34.35 -22.36 -45.15
C GLN A 17 -35.09 -22.95 -46.40
N PRO A 18 -35.77 -22.19 -47.31
CA PRO A 18 -35.38 -20.90 -47.95
C PRO A 18 -36.60 -19.91 -48.14
N ALA A 19 -36.74 -18.94 -49.07
CA ALA A 19 -35.97 -18.45 -50.24
C ALA A 19 -36.36 -16.98 -50.63
N ALA A 20 -35.45 -16.27 -51.33
CA ALA A 20 -35.68 -15.16 -52.31
C ALA A 20 -36.42 -13.85 -51.84
N ASP A 21 -36.23 -12.65 -52.41
CA ASP A 21 -35.81 -12.30 -53.78
C ASP A 21 -35.13 -10.90 -53.94
N MET A 22 -34.60 -10.66 -55.15
CA MET A 22 -33.95 -9.50 -55.83
C MET A 22 -34.36 -8.02 -55.49
N ARG A 23 -33.67 -6.91 -55.88
CA ARG A 23 -32.72 -6.60 -57.02
C ARG A 23 -32.00 -5.21 -56.90
N ASN A 24 -30.76 -5.10 -57.46
CA ASN A 24 -30.04 -3.95 -58.11
C ASN A 24 -29.94 -2.53 -57.43
N SER A 25 -28.87 -1.71 -57.60
CA SER A 25 -28.07 -1.42 -58.82
C SER A 25 -26.62 -0.90 -58.58
N ALA A 26 -25.79 -0.92 -59.65
CA ALA A 26 -24.38 -0.49 -59.78
C ALA A 26 -24.07 1.01 -59.47
N GLY A 27 -22.82 1.53 -59.43
CA GLY A 27 -21.45 1.04 -59.72
C GLY A 27 -20.41 2.02 -59.10
N GLN A 28 -19.08 2.07 -59.36
CA GLN A 28 -18.18 1.50 -60.38
C GLN A 28 -16.73 1.31 -59.80
N ALA A 29 -15.92 0.44 -60.44
CA ALA A 29 -14.45 0.46 -60.70
C ALA A 29 -13.43 1.17 -59.73
N SER A 30 -12.17 0.73 -59.56
CA SER A 30 -11.36 -0.25 -60.31
C SER A 30 -10.13 -0.77 -59.53
N ALA A 31 -9.68 -1.98 -59.90
CA ALA A 31 -8.31 -2.50 -59.91
C ALA A 31 -7.30 -2.23 -58.76
N THR A 32 -6.83 -3.31 -58.13
CA THR A 32 -5.50 -3.89 -58.45
C THR A 32 -5.39 -5.33 -57.97
N ALA A 33 -4.69 -6.19 -58.72
CA ALA A 33 -4.46 -7.59 -58.39
C ALA A 33 -2.99 -7.83 -58.04
N THR A 34 -2.75 -8.76 -57.11
CA THR A 34 -1.43 -9.31 -56.78
C THR A 34 -0.92 -10.25 -57.88
N PRO A 35 0.37 -10.63 -57.82
CA PRO A 35 0.59 -12.01 -57.40
C PRO A 35 1.67 -12.20 -56.31
N GLU A 36 1.55 -13.36 -55.69
CA GLU A 36 2.56 -14.16 -54.95
C GLU A 36 3.94 -14.22 -55.65
N GLN A 37 5.07 -14.61 -55.03
CA GLN A 37 5.40 -15.21 -53.72
C GLN A 37 6.94 -15.06 -53.57
N GLN A 38 7.52 -14.92 -52.37
CA GLN A 38 8.66 -15.75 -51.92
C GLN A 38 9.18 -15.42 -50.51
N ASN A 39 9.11 -16.46 -49.70
CA ASN A 39 9.56 -16.69 -48.32
C ASN A 39 10.95 -16.14 -47.95
N LYS A 40 11.09 -15.53 -46.74
CA LYS A 40 12.37 -15.32 -46.03
C LYS A 40 12.18 -15.29 -44.51
N GLU A 41 12.49 -16.40 -43.85
CA GLU A 41 13.02 -16.41 -42.49
C GLU A 41 14.54 -16.10 -42.52
N PRO A 42 15.13 -15.71 -41.37
CA PRO A 42 16.51 -16.09 -41.07
C PRO A 42 16.60 -16.89 -39.76
N ALA A 43 17.36 -17.98 -39.80
CA ALA A 43 17.64 -18.84 -38.65
C ALA A 43 18.72 -18.26 -37.72
N CYS A 44 18.72 -18.70 -36.45
CA CYS A 44 19.84 -18.50 -35.53
C CYS A 44 20.87 -19.63 -35.69
N GLU A 45 22.14 -19.28 -35.92
CA GLU A 45 23.25 -20.22 -35.98
C GLU A 45 24.06 -20.32 -34.67
N LEU A 46 24.09 -21.54 -34.13
CA LEU A 46 25.28 -22.29 -33.65
C LEU A 46 26.50 -21.56 -33.04
N CYS A 47 26.71 -21.87 -31.75
CA CYS A 47 27.92 -22.45 -31.13
C CYS A 47 29.33 -22.16 -31.71
N GLY A 48 30.25 -21.70 -30.84
CA GLY A 48 31.71 -21.81 -31.05
C GLY A 48 32.51 -21.66 -29.75
N CYS A 49 33.40 -22.61 -29.45
CA CYS A 49 34.29 -22.60 -28.26
C CYS A 49 35.78 -22.70 -28.64
N ALA A 50 36.63 -21.92 -27.96
CA ALA A 50 38.07 -22.18 -27.71
C ALA A 50 38.48 -21.33 -26.48
N LYS A 51 39.10 -21.82 -25.40
CA LYS A 51 40.31 -22.66 -25.13
C LYS A 51 41.63 -21.87 -25.08
N GLN A 52 42.54 -22.40 -24.24
CA GLN A 52 43.95 -22.03 -23.93
C GLN A 52 44.15 -21.08 -22.73
N ASP A 53 45.10 -21.32 -21.80
CA ASP A 53 45.95 -22.50 -21.59
C ASP A 53 46.42 -22.65 -20.12
N SER A 54 47.05 -23.80 -19.80
CA SER A 54 47.44 -24.28 -18.46
C SER A 54 48.90 -23.99 -18.10
N VAL A 55 49.18 -23.58 -16.85
CA VAL A 55 50.27 -24.02 -15.92
C VAL A 55 50.11 -23.24 -14.58
N ASP A 56 50.59 -23.66 -13.39
CA ASP A 56 51.53 -24.73 -13.04
C ASP A 56 51.25 -25.35 -11.64
N CYS A 57 51.94 -26.44 -11.31
CA CYS A 57 51.80 -27.18 -10.05
C CYS A 57 53.00 -26.98 -9.11
N ALA A 58 52.78 -26.73 -7.80
CA ALA A 58 53.86 -26.75 -6.81
C ALA A 58 53.41 -27.28 -5.44
N SER A 59 53.92 -28.46 -5.08
CA SER A 59 53.79 -29.03 -3.73
C SER A 59 54.78 -28.41 -2.74
N ARG A 60 54.40 -28.27 -1.46
CA ARG A 60 55.34 -28.41 -0.34
C ARG A 60 54.75 -29.27 0.76
N ARG A 61 55.27 -30.50 0.87
CA ARG A 61 55.34 -31.23 2.14
C ARG A 61 56.63 -30.82 2.86
N THR A 62 56.58 -30.66 4.17
CA THR A 62 57.74 -30.85 5.05
C THR A 62 57.27 -31.66 6.25
N SER A 63 58.05 -32.68 6.60
CA SER A 63 57.72 -33.69 7.61
C SER A 63 58.66 -33.58 8.83
N ALA A 64 58.34 -34.33 9.88
CA ALA A 64 59.16 -34.62 11.07
C ALA A 64 59.25 -33.47 12.13
N SER A 65 59.41 -33.75 13.43
CA SER A 65 59.68 -35.03 14.12
C SER A 65 59.08 -35.12 15.53
N SER A 66 58.71 -36.35 15.91
CA SER A 66 58.60 -36.95 17.25
C SER A 66 58.98 -36.17 18.52
N GLY A 67 58.12 -36.32 19.55
CA GLY A 67 58.48 -36.24 20.97
C GLY A 67 57.40 -36.91 21.82
N ILE A 68 57.72 -38.04 22.46
CA ILE A 68 56.84 -38.74 23.43
C ILE A 68 57.44 -38.58 24.81
N GLU A 69 56.68 -38.07 25.78
CA GLU A 69 56.72 -38.50 27.19
C GLU A 69 55.32 -38.39 27.79
N ALA A 70 55.07 -39.10 28.90
CA ALA A 70 53.75 -39.36 29.44
C ALA A 70 53.57 -38.80 30.87
N GLY A 71 52.34 -38.44 31.23
CA GLY A 71 51.97 -38.08 32.61
C GLY A 71 50.57 -37.45 32.66
N PRO A 72 49.62 -37.97 33.46
CA PRO A 72 48.23 -37.52 33.42
C PRO A 72 47.95 -36.38 34.40
N SER A 73 47.13 -35.42 33.98
CA SER A 73 46.38 -34.54 34.87
C SER A 73 44.94 -34.45 34.39
N SER A 74 44.01 -34.79 35.27
CA SER A 74 42.57 -34.63 35.09
C SER A 74 42.22 -33.17 34.83
N ASP A 75 41.50 -32.90 33.74
CA ASP A 75 40.41 -31.90 33.71
C ASP A 75 39.51 -32.21 32.50
N SER A 76 38.49 -33.01 32.75
CA SER A 76 37.46 -33.37 31.75
C SER A 76 36.42 -32.27 31.63
N ASP A 77 36.83 -31.06 31.25
CA ASP A 77 35.91 -29.97 30.98
C ASP A 77 35.39 -30.07 29.53
N TYR A 78 34.59 -31.12 29.28
CA TYR A 78 33.78 -31.28 28.07
C TYR A 78 32.62 -30.27 28.08
N SER A 79 32.97 -28.99 28.13
CA SER A 79 32.06 -27.90 27.79
C SER A 79 31.82 -27.97 26.28
N LEU A 80 30.85 -28.81 25.90
CA LEU A 80 30.10 -28.63 24.66
C LEU A 80 29.49 -27.24 24.72
N ARG A 81 30.25 -26.24 24.23
CA ARG A 81 29.72 -24.95 23.85
C ARG A 81 28.73 -25.21 22.72
N SER A 82 27.49 -25.49 23.09
CA SER A 82 26.34 -25.41 22.20
C SER A 82 26.42 -24.05 21.53
N ARG A 83 26.83 -24.03 20.25
CA ARG A 83 26.87 -22.83 19.43
C ARG A 83 25.46 -22.25 19.54
N GLU A 84 25.34 -21.08 20.16
CA GLU A 84 24.04 -20.49 20.46
C GLU A 84 23.24 -20.48 19.16
N CYS A 85 22.15 -21.26 19.15
CA CYS A 85 21.42 -21.57 17.93
C CYS A 85 20.54 -20.36 17.58
N SER A 86 21.20 -19.27 17.22
CA SER A 86 20.57 -17.98 17.01
C SER A 86 19.57 -18.11 15.88
N LEU A 87 18.30 -17.96 16.23
CA LEU A 87 17.20 -18.00 15.28
C LEU A 87 17.25 -16.81 14.30
N THR A 88 18.11 -15.81 14.56
CA THR A 88 18.39 -14.70 13.64
C THR A 88 19.23 -15.17 12.45
N GLY A 89 18.88 -14.71 11.23
CA GLY A 89 19.60 -15.07 10.00
C GLY A 89 18.70 -15.38 8.80
N VAL A 90 17.63 -14.60 8.59
CA VAL A 90 16.68 -14.82 7.49
C VAL A 90 16.43 -13.57 6.63
N LEU A 91 16.39 -12.36 7.22
CA LEU A 91 16.53 -11.12 6.44
C LEU A 91 17.49 -10.15 7.14
N PRO A 92 18.24 -9.32 6.39
CA PRO A 92 19.22 -8.36 6.91
C PRO A 92 18.68 -7.36 7.94
N PRO A 93 19.56 -6.71 8.73
CA PRO A 93 19.20 -5.57 9.58
C PRO A 93 18.57 -4.43 8.76
N GLY A 94 17.63 -3.69 9.33
CA GLY A 94 16.97 -2.54 8.68
C GLY A 94 15.79 -2.87 7.73
N GLU A 95 15.68 -4.12 7.22
CA GLU A 95 14.64 -4.44 6.23
C GLU A 95 13.22 -4.48 6.82
N LEU A 96 13.09 -4.89 8.09
CA LEU A 96 11.82 -4.80 8.82
C LEU A 96 11.42 -3.35 9.09
N ASP A 97 12.39 -2.49 9.38
CA ASP A 97 12.13 -1.07 9.67
C ASP A 97 11.63 -0.36 8.41
N GLY A 98 12.18 -0.69 7.24
CA GLY A 98 11.66 -0.24 5.94
C GLY A 98 10.22 -0.70 5.65
N LEU A 99 9.88 -1.96 5.92
CA LEU A 99 8.49 -2.45 5.78
C LEU A 99 7.55 -1.81 6.82
N SER A 100 8.00 -1.64 8.05
CA SER A 100 7.26 -0.96 9.12
C SER A 100 6.95 0.49 8.75
N ALA A 101 7.93 1.22 8.22
CA ALA A 101 7.75 2.58 7.72
C ALA A 101 6.78 2.65 6.53
N LEU A 102 6.84 1.69 5.60
CA LEU A 102 5.94 1.63 4.44
C LEU A 102 4.47 1.38 4.83
N PHE A 103 4.22 0.48 5.79
CA PHE A 103 2.87 0.11 6.22
C PHE A 103 2.32 1.00 7.36
N ARG A 104 3.13 1.90 7.93
CA ARG A 104 2.63 3.01 8.76
C ARG A 104 1.73 3.93 7.94
N GLU A 105 0.80 4.56 8.63
CA GLU A 105 -0.03 5.59 8.03
C GLU A 105 0.80 6.87 7.88
N GLY A 106 0.81 7.44 6.67
CA GLY A 106 1.59 8.64 6.34
C GLY A 106 0.99 9.94 6.89
N THR A 107 0.22 9.88 7.97
CA THR A 107 -0.37 11.02 8.67
C THR A 107 0.69 11.69 9.53
N SER A 108 1.55 12.49 8.90
CA SER A 108 2.60 13.27 9.58
C SER A 108 2.04 14.49 10.33
N LEU A 109 1.01 14.31 11.15
CA LEU A 109 0.42 15.30 12.07
C LEU A 109 -0.11 14.66 13.37
N SER A 110 0.40 13.49 13.78
CA SER A 110 0.26 13.04 15.16
C SER A 110 1.15 13.89 16.07
N ARG A 111 0.64 15.04 16.52
CA ARG A 111 1.22 15.82 17.59
C ARG A 111 1.16 15.00 18.88
N GLU A 112 2.23 15.01 19.67
CA GLU A 112 2.25 14.35 20.98
C GLU A 112 1.23 15.05 21.90
N GLU A 113 0.53 14.26 22.73
CA GLU A 113 -0.54 14.76 23.60
C GLU A 113 0.04 15.69 24.70
N GLU A 114 0.19 16.97 24.36
CA GLU A 114 0.49 18.01 25.33
C GLU A 114 -0.73 18.35 26.19
N GLN A 115 -0.44 18.76 27.43
CA GLN A 115 -1.39 18.76 28.52
C GLN A 115 -2.38 19.93 28.45
N ASP A 116 -3.67 19.60 28.52
CA ASP A 116 -4.83 20.51 28.50
C ASP A 116 -4.64 21.77 29.37
N ASP A 117 -4.58 22.94 28.72
CA ASP A 117 -4.42 24.26 29.35
C ASP A 117 -5.70 25.11 29.36
N GLY A 118 -6.84 24.53 28.96
CA GLY A 118 -8.16 25.16 29.05
C GLY A 118 -8.41 26.34 28.12
N TYR A 119 -7.57 26.54 27.08
CA TYR A 119 -7.91 27.42 25.97
C TYR A 119 -8.96 26.77 25.06
N TYR A 120 -9.73 27.57 24.31
CA TYR A 120 -10.68 27.01 23.32
C TYR A 120 -9.90 26.27 22.24
N ASP A 121 -9.88 24.94 22.32
CA ASP A 121 -9.11 24.12 21.41
C ASP A 121 -9.75 24.10 20.01
N ASN A 122 -9.17 24.88 19.10
CA ASN A 122 -9.53 24.91 17.69
C ASN A 122 -8.99 23.69 16.92
N THR A 123 -8.42 22.69 17.61
CA THR A 123 -7.98 21.43 16.99
C THR A 123 -9.18 20.62 16.49
N LEU A 124 -9.23 20.43 15.17
CA LEU A 124 -10.19 19.57 14.50
C LEU A 124 -9.54 18.23 14.19
N SER A 125 -10.31 17.14 14.32
CA SER A 125 -9.84 15.83 13.85
C SER A 125 -9.68 15.86 12.32
N GLN A 126 -8.44 15.70 11.84
CA GLN A 126 -8.16 15.60 10.41
C GLN A 126 -8.74 14.30 9.85
N PRO A 127 -9.66 14.35 8.86
CA PRO A 127 -10.18 13.13 8.26
C PRO A 127 -9.13 12.54 7.30
N THR A 128 -8.82 11.26 7.48
CA THR A 128 -7.84 10.47 6.69
C THR A 128 -8.49 9.68 5.56
N SER A 129 -9.81 9.57 5.57
CA SER A 129 -10.64 8.81 4.63
C SER A 129 -11.90 9.60 4.30
N MET A 130 -12.39 9.50 3.06
CA MET A 130 -13.65 10.11 2.65
C MET A 130 -14.84 9.59 3.48
N SER A 131 -14.74 8.37 4.03
CA SER A 131 -15.77 7.77 4.90
C SER A 131 -15.93 8.43 6.27
N GLN A 132 -15.04 9.35 6.65
CA GLN A 132 -15.11 10.12 7.91
C GLN A 132 -15.78 11.49 7.71
N LEU A 133 -16.09 11.88 6.47
CA LEU A 133 -16.85 13.08 6.13
C LEU A 133 -18.34 12.75 5.97
N ASP A 134 -19.20 13.75 6.18
CA ASP A 134 -20.63 13.63 5.88
C ASP A 134 -20.85 13.38 4.37
N HIS A 135 -21.67 12.38 4.07
CA HIS A 135 -22.04 12.02 2.70
C HIS A 135 -22.88 13.10 2.03
N LYS A 136 -23.75 13.81 2.76
CA LYS A 136 -24.52 14.96 2.23
C LYS A 136 -23.57 16.09 1.82
N LEU A 137 -22.58 16.39 2.66
CA LEU A 137 -21.54 17.38 2.38
C LEU A 137 -20.77 17.04 1.10
N LEU A 138 -20.28 15.81 0.96
CA LEU A 138 -19.57 15.36 -0.25
C LEU A 138 -20.45 15.51 -1.50
N LEU A 139 -21.67 14.96 -1.48
CA LEU A 139 -22.60 15.01 -2.61
C LEU A 139 -22.95 16.43 -3.08
N SER A 140 -22.97 17.40 -2.17
CA SER A 140 -23.37 18.79 -2.45
C SER A 140 -22.47 19.51 -3.46
N ARG A 141 -21.20 19.09 -3.59
CA ARG A 141 -20.15 19.80 -4.34
C ARG A 141 -19.84 21.22 -3.84
N VAL A 142 -20.17 21.56 -2.58
CA VAL A 142 -19.86 22.88 -1.99
C VAL A 142 -18.37 23.22 -2.06
N ALA A 143 -17.51 22.22 -1.87
CA ALA A 143 -16.10 22.25 -2.23
C ALA A 143 -15.74 20.99 -3.04
N CYS A 144 -14.91 21.14 -4.07
CA CYS A 144 -14.42 20.05 -4.93
C CYS A 144 -12.91 20.13 -5.12
N LEU A 145 -12.25 18.98 -5.24
CA LEU A 145 -10.85 18.86 -5.64
C LEU A 145 -10.77 18.07 -6.97
N PRO A 146 -10.81 18.74 -8.14
CA PRO A 146 -10.87 18.06 -9.44
C PRO A 146 -9.58 17.37 -9.90
N GLY A 147 -8.45 17.66 -9.24
CA GLY A 147 -7.10 17.29 -9.69
C GLY A 147 -6.39 18.37 -10.54
N CYS A 148 -7.08 19.47 -10.84
CA CYS A 148 -6.54 20.68 -11.46
C CYS A 148 -5.27 21.20 -10.76
N ARG A 149 -4.36 21.78 -11.55
CA ARG A 149 -3.16 22.47 -11.06
C ARG A 149 -3.07 23.91 -11.56
N ASP A 150 -2.61 24.80 -10.69
CA ASP A 150 -2.31 26.17 -11.06
C ASP A 150 -0.92 26.29 -11.75
N VAL A 151 -0.51 27.51 -12.13
CA VAL A 151 0.78 27.75 -12.80
C VAL A 151 1.99 27.41 -11.94
N ASP A 152 1.85 27.44 -10.61
CA ASP A 152 2.90 27.14 -9.64
C ASP A 152 2.91 25.65 -9.22
N GLY A 153 1.93 24.86 -9.70
CA GLY A 153 1.77 23.44 -9.38
C GLY A 153 0.97 23.14 -8.11
N ARG A 154 0.36 24.16 -7.47
CA ARG A 154 -0.58 23.98 -6.36
C ARG A 154 -1.84 23.26 -6.84
N GLY A 155 -2.46 22.48 -5.96
CA GLY A 155 -3.81 21.96 -6.21
C GLY A 155 -4.82 23.11 -6.30
N VAL A 156 -5.84 22.97 -7.15
CA VAL A 156 -6.96 23.91 -7.21
C VAL A 156 -8.18 23.28 -6.55
N VAL A 157 -8.67 23.90 -5.47
CA VAL A 157 -9.96 23.57 -4.85
C VAL A 157 -10.99 24.54 -5.39
N ILE A 158 -12.18 24.05 -5.75
CA ILE A 158 -13.27 24.86 -6.28
C ILE A 158 -14.39 24.90 -5.26
N VAL A 159 -14.83 26.11 -4.88
CA VAL A 159 -15.95 26.35 -3.97
C VAL A 159 -17.12 26.94 -4.74
N SER A 160 -18.32 26.41 -4.53
CA SER A 160 -19.53 26.83 -5.25
C SER A 160 -20.54 27.53 -4.34
N SER A 161 -20.85 28.81 -4.62
CA SER A 161 -21.83 29.58 -3.84
C SER A 161 -23.25 29.01 -3.94
N SER A 162 -23.64 28.45 -5.09
CA SER A 162 -24.98 27.86 -5.26
C SER A 162 -25.11 26.55 -4.45
N ALA A 163 -24.09 25.71 -4.46
CA ALA A 163 -24.05 24.49 -3.65
C ALA A 163 -24.03 24.79 -2.13
N PHE A 164 -23.34 25.85 -1.71
CA PHE A 164 -23.38 26.31 -0.31
C PHE A 164 -24.81 26.65 0.13
N ARG A 165 -25.57 27.35 -0.72
CA ARG A 165 -26.95 27.76 -0.47
C ARG A 165 -27.92 26.57 -0.34
N GLU A 166 -27.59 25.41 -0.91
CA GLU A 166 -28.35 24.16 -0.74
C GLU A 166 -28.03 23.43 0.58
N LEU A 167 -27.03 23.89 1.35
CA LEU A 167 -26.63 23.36 2.65
C LEU A 167 -26.77 24.41 3.79
N PRO A 168 -28.00 24.74 4.23
CA PRO A 168 -28.21 25.72 5.31
C PRO A 168 -27.63 25.27 6.67
N ASP A 169 -27.42 23.97 6.86
CA ASP A 169 -26.86 23.38 8.09
C ASP A 169 -25.32 23.27 8.07
N LEU A 170 -24.64 23.78 7.03
CA LEU A 170 -23.20 23.63 6.88
C LEU A 170 -22.43 24.47 7.90
N THR A 171 -21.73 23.80 8.79
CA THR A 171 -20.82 24.46 9.74
C THR A 171 -19.45 24.74 9.12
N PRO A 172 -18.76 25.82 9.52
CA PRO A 172 -17.39 26.09 9.11
C PRO A 172 -16.41 24.97 9.47
N SER A 173 -16.62 24.29 10.61
CA SER A 173 -15.81 23.13 11.02
C SER A 173 -15.94 21.93 10.05
N GLN A 174 -17.13 21.65 9.54
CA GLN A 174 -17.33 20.62 8.51
C GLN A 174 -16.63 20.98 7.20
N LEU A 175 -16.69 22.25 6.78
CA LEU A 175 -15.99 22.73 5.59
C LEU A 175 -14.46 22.67 5.80
N ALA A 176 -13.96 23.06 6.97
CA ALA A 176 -12.55 22.94 7.34
C ALA A 176 -12.10 21.47 7.29
N GLN A 177 -12.85 20.53 7.91
CA GLN A 177 -12.55 19.09 7.85
C GLN A 177 -12.51 18.55 6.41
N MET A 178 -13.41 19.00 5.53
CA MET A 178 -13.41 18.64 4.11
C MET A 178 -12.13 19.12 3.40
N LEU A 179 -11.68 20.34 3.68
CA LEU A 179 -10.43 20.90 3.16
C LEU A 179 -9.19 20.20 3.77
N MET A 180 -9.22 19.86 5.06
CA MET A 180 -8.17 19.08 5.74
C MET A 180 -8.03 17.67 5.16
N TYR A 181 -9.14 17.05 4.76
CA TYR A 181 -9.14 15.80 4.00
C TYR A 181 -8.58 16.01 2.59
N PHE A 182 -8.96 17.08 1.88
CA PHE A 182 -8.35 17.41 0.58
C PHE A 182 -6.82 17.57 0.69
N CYS A 183 -6.28 18.13 1.77
CA CYS A 183 -4.83 18.23 2.02
C CYS A 183 -4.11 16.86 2.05
N THR A 184 -4.83 15.74 2.22
CA THR A 184 -4.27 14.38 2.21
C THR A 184 -4.11 13.80 0.79
N ILE A 185 -4.75 14.41 -0.22
CA ILE A 185 -4.88 13.83 -1.56
C ILE A 185 -3.69 14.19 -2.47
N PRO A 186 -3.31 15.47 -2.67
CA PRO A 186 -2.20 15.79 -3.56
C PRO A 186 -0.87 15.28 -3.04
N LYS A 187 -0.06 14.79 -3.97
CA LYS A 187 1.38 14.61 -3.72
C LYS A 187 2.00 15.96 -3.39
N LYS A 188 2.65 16.05 -2.23
CA LYS A 188 3.49 17.18 -1.80
C LYS A 188 4.76 17.25 -2.66
N GLU A 189 4.65 17.74 -3.89
CA GLU A 189 5.80 17.96 -4.79
C GLU A 189 6.52 19.27 -4.46
N ASN A 190 7.86 19.25 -4.53
CA ASN A 190 8.73 20.43 -4.47
C ASN A 190 8.56 21.36 -3.24
N GLY A 191 8.02 20.86 -2.13
CA GLY A 191 7.72 21.68 -0.94
C GLY A 191 6.45 22.54 -1.05
N VAL A 192 5.69 22.40 -2.14
CA VAL A 192 4.39 23.05 -2.31
C VAL A 192 3.37 22.28 -1.48
N HIS A 193 2.73 22.95 -0.52
CA HIS A 193 1.81 22.35 0.45
C HIS A 193 0.44 23.04 0.48
N SER A 194 0.28 24.13 -0.26
CA SER A 194 -0.89 25.00 -0.25
C SER A 194 -1.82 24.76 -1.45
N PHE A 195 -3.08 25.13 -1.26
CA PHE A 195 -4.08 25.20 -2.31
C PHE A 195 -4.26 26.61 -2.86
N LEU A 196 -4.62 26.69 -4.14
CA LEU A 196 -5.33 27.81 -4.73
C LEU A 196 -6.84 27.51 -4.61
N VAL A 197 -7.62 28.38 -3.96
CA VAL A 197 -9.08 28.19 -3.84
C VAL A 197 -9.81 29.09 -4.82
N LEU A 198 -10.53 28.50 -5.77
CA LEU A 198 -11.37 29.21 -6.73
C LEU A 198 -12.83 29.22 -6.24
N VAL A 199 -13.30 30.38 -5.77
CA VAL A 199 -14.68 30.58 -5.34
C VAL A 199 -15.51 31.09 -6.52
N ASN A 200 -16.48 30.30 -6.97
CA ASN A 200 -17.54 30.76 -7.86
C ASN A 200 -18.55 31.58 -7.03
N ALA A 201 -18.52 32.90 -7.19
CA ALA A 201 -19.30 33.86 -6.39
C ALA A 201 -20.57 34.38 -7.10
N SER A 202 -21.07 33.66 -8.12
CA SER A 202 -22.27 34.02 -8.90
C SER A 202 -23.52 34.30 -8.04
N GLU A 203 -23.62 33.59 -6.91
CA GLU A 203 -24.69 33.68 -5.90
C GLU A 203 -24.12 33.80 -4.48
N ALA A 204 -22.94 34.40 -4.31
CA ALA A 204 -22.33 34.53 -2.98
C ALA A 204 -23.16 35.44 -2.05
N THR A 205 -23.29 35.00 -0.80
CA THR A 205 -23.88 35.77 0.33
C THR A 205 -22.80 36.10 1.36
N ASP A 206 -23.08 37.04 2.26
CA ASP A 206 -22.18 37.37 3.38
C ASP A 206 -21.96 36.16 4.33
N GLU A 207 -22.95 35.26 4.40
CA GLU A 207 -22.88 34.00 5.14
C GLU A 207 -21.81 33.06 4.57
N LEU A 208 -21.71 32.94 3.24
CA LEU A 208 -20.66 32.16 2.57
C LEU A 208 -19.27 32.70 2.89
N TRP A 209 -19.08 34.03 2.83
CA TRP A 209 -17.79 34.65 3.13
C TRP A 209 -17.40 34.48 4.61
N THR A 210 -18.36 34.64 5.51
CA THR A 210 -18.17 34.39 6.96
C THR A 210 -17.77 32.93 7.21
N ALA A 211 -18.50 31.98 6.61
CA ALA A 211 -18.23 30.55 6.77
C ALA A 211 -16.87 30.14 6.17
N LEU A 212 -16.46 30.73 5.03
CA LEU A 212 -15.15 30.51 4.44
C LEU A 212 -14.02 31.08 5.31
N ASP A 213 -14.19 32.30 5.85
CA ASP A 213 -13.16 32.94 6.68
C ASP A 213 -12.92 32.17 8.00
N GLU A 214 -14.00 31.71 8.64
CA GLU A 214 -13.92 30.90 9.84
C GLU A 214 -13.38 29.48 9.53
N ALA A 215 -13.80 28.86 8.42
CA ALA A 215 -13.27 27.56 7.98
C ALA A 215 -11.79 27.60 7.59
N PHE A 216 -11.32 28.68 6.94
CA PHE A 216 -9.89 28.86 6.65
C PHE A 216 -9.08 29.17 7.91
N SER A 217 -9.65 29.88 8.88
CA SER A 217 -9.01 30.11 10.19
C SER A 217 -8.84 28.80 10.97
N LEU A 218 -9.87 27.95 10.99
CA LEU A 218 -9.81 26.60 11.56
C LEU A 218 -8.81 25.70 10.80
N LEU A 219 -8.80 25.75 9.47
CA LEU A 219 -7.86 25.01 8.64
C LEU A 219 -6.41 25.41 8.94
N GLU A 220 -6.10 26.72 8.99
CA GLU A 220 -4.76 27.23 9.26
C GLU A 220 -4.26 26.88 10.67
N ALA A 221 -5.17 26.85 11.67
CA ALA A 221 -4.86 26.41 13.03
C ALA A 221 -4.44 24.93 13.12
N ASN A 222 -4.86 24.10 12.15
CA ASN A 222 -4.56 22.66 12.13
C ASN A 222 -3.51 22.27 11.08
N ILE A 223 -3.42 23.00 9.97
CA ILE A 223 -2.52 22.76 8.84
C ILE A 223 -2.00 24.12 8.35
N CYS A 224 -0.82 24.52 8.83
CA CYS A 224 -0.26 25.83 8.52
C CYS A 224 0.04 26.00 7.01
N ASN A 225 -0.31 27.16 6.47
CA ASN A 225 -0.21 27.55 5.06
C ASN A 225 -0.97 26.61 4.11
N ALA A 226 -2.11 26.05 4.52
CA ALA A 226 -2.91 25.15 3.68
C ALA A 226 -3.57 25.84 2.48
N VAL A 227 -3.83 27.15 2.56
CA VAL A 227 -4.38 27.97 1.46
C VAL A 227 -3.47 29.17 1.22
N ASP A 228 -3.01 29.34 -0.01
CA ASP A 228 -2.14 30.44 -0.41
C ASP A 228 -2.95 31.66 -0.87
N THR A 229 -3.82 31.44 -1.86
CA THR A 229 -4.60 32.49 -2.51
C THR A 229 -6.02 32.00 -2.76
N VAL A 230 -6.99 32.89 -2.56
CA VAL A 230 -8.40 32.72 -2.90
C VAL A 230 -8.73 33.59 -4.11
N LEU A 231 -9.11 32.95 -5.22
CA LEU A 231 -9.60 33.62 -6.43
C LEU A 231 -11.12 33.71 -6.41
N VAL A 232 -11.67 34.91 -6.62
CA VAL A 232 -13.12 35.13 -6.67
C VAL A 232 -13.57 35.30 -8.11
N TRP A 233 -14.33 34.34 -8.63
CA TRP A 233 -14.91 34.32 -9.97
C TRP A 233 -16.36 34.83 -9.98
N ASN A 234 -16.74 35.51 -11.07
CA ASN A 234 -18.12 35.96 -11.35
C ASN A 234 -18.79 36.74 -10.20
N SER A 235 -18.01 37.56 -9.50
CA SER A 235 -18.51 38.50 -8.50
C SER A 235 -19.49 39.49 -9.14
N ARG A 236 -20.67 39.65 -8.56
CA ARG A 236 -21.48 40.87 -8.78
C ARG A 236 -20.67 42.09 -8.30
N SER A 237 -20.87 43.24 -8.92
CA SER A 237 -19.96 44.39 -8.79
C SER A 237 -19.85 44.95 -7.35
N HIS A 238 -18.65 45.44 -7.01
CA HIS A 238 -18.27 46.10 -5.75
C HIS A 238 -17.95 45.24 -4.50
N LEU A 239 -17.51 43.97 -4.65
CA LEU A 239 -16.81 43.31 -3.53
C LEU A 239 -15.43 43.96 -3.28
N ASP A 240 -15.17 44.36 -2.04
CA ASP A 240 -13.83 44.74 -1.58
C ASP A 240 -13.09 43.49 -1.08
N ALA A 241 -12.18 42.98 -1.90
CA ALA A 241 -11.41 41.77 -1.61
C ALA A 241 -10.70 41.79 -0.25
N LYS A 242 -10.32 42.98 0.25
CA LYS A 242 -9.65 43.12 1.56
C LYS A 242 -10.57 42.89 2.75
N ARG A 243 -11.89 42.83 2.53
CA ARG A 243 -12.91 42.70 3.57
C ARG A 243 -13.62 41.35 3.56
N LEU A 244 -13.33 40.46 2.61
CA LEU A 244 -14.00 39.17 2.48
C LEU A 244 -13.52 38.13 3.50
N LEU A 245 -12.22 38.10 3.82
CA LEU A 245 -11.60 37.11 4.71
C LEU A 245 -10.72 37.76 5.80
N PRO A 246 -11.29 38.59 6.71
CA PRO A 246 -10.52 39.34 7.72
C PRO A 246 -9.86 38.51 8.82
N GLN A 247 -10.43 37.36 9.21
CA GLN A 247 -9.92 36.52 10.31
C GLN A 247 -8.75 35.64 9.85
N SER A 248 -8.94 34.92 8.74
CA SER A 248 -7.96 33.97 8.19
C SER A 248 -6.78 34.67 7.51
N ARG A 249 -6.95 35.92 7.08
CA ARG A 249 -5.92 36.77 6.43
C ARG A 249 -5.35 36.17 5.13
N VAL A 250 -6.03 35.18 4.56
CA VAL A 250 -5.66 34.56 3.28
C VAL A 250 -5.68 35.62 2.16
N LYS A 251 -4.74 35.52 1.22
CA LYS A 251 -4.64 36.46 0.10
C LYS A 251 -5.85 36.31 -0.83
N VAL A 252 -6.67 37.35 -0.97
CA VAL A 252 -7.83 37.35 -1.88
C VAL A 252 -7.55 38.14 -3.16
N GLU A 253 -7.88 37.56 -4.31
CA GLU A 253 -7.84 38.23 -5.61
C GLU A 253 -9.14 38.08 -6.41
N LEU A 254 -9.69 39.20 -6.88
CA LEU A 254 -10.85 39.19 -7.78
C LEU A 254 -10.43 38.81 -9.20
N ALA A 255 -11.03 37.76 -9.75
CA ALA A 255 -10.87 37.32 -11.13
C ALA A 255 -12.13 37.70 -11.93
N ALA A 256 -12.17 38.93 -12.43
CA ALA A 256 -13.34 39.49 -13.12
C ALA A 256 -13.46 39.11 -14.61
N SER A 257 -12.48 38.38 -15.17
CA SER A 257 -12.50 37.92 -16.58
C SER A 257 -11.66 36.65 -16.77
N GLU A 258 -11.95 35.87 -17.82
CA GLU A 258 -11.26 34.61 -18.13
C GLU A 258 -9.76 34.84 -18.30
N GLU A 259 -9.35 35.95 -18.95
CA GLU A 259 -7.94 36.30 -19.15
C GLU A 259 -7.21 36.61 -17.84
N LYS A 260 -7.93 36.96 -16.76
CA LYS A 260 -7.32 37.04 -15.42
C LYS A 260 -7.21 35.65 -14.78
N LEU A 261 -8.21 34.78 -14.87
CA LEU A 261 -8.09 33.39 -14.38
C LEU A 261 -6.93 32.64 -15.06
N LEU A 262 -6.76 32.82 -16.38
CA LEU A 262 -5.72 32.16 -17.17
C LEU A 262 -4.28 32.59 -16.80
N LYS A 263 -4.10 33.61 -15.94
CA LYS A 263 -2.80 33.96 -15.34
C LYS A 263 -2.44 33.08 -14.14
N PHE A 264 -3.44 32.47 -13.49
CA PHE A 264 -3.26 31.61 -12.33
C PHE A 264 -3.43 30.13 -12.69
N VAL A 265 -4.39 29.78 -13.53
CA VAL A 265 -4.68 28.38 -13.91
C VAL A 265 -4.68 28.26 -15.43
N LYS A 266 -3.86 27.37 -15.98
CA LYS A 266 -3.80 27.16 -17.43
C LYS A 266 -5.13 26.62 -17.97
N LYS A 267 -5.47 26.93 -19.23
CA LYS A 267 -6.76 26.55 -19.84
C LYS A 267 -7.01 25.03 -19.83
N ASP A 268 -5.95 24.23 -19.98
CA ASP A 268 -5.97 22.76 -19.92
C ASP A 268 -6.14 22.19 -18.50
N ASN A 269 -5.97 23.02 -17.47
CA ASN A 269 -6.11 22.70 -16.05
C ASN A 269 -7.30 23.42 -15.38
N LEU A 270 -8.13 24.13 -16.15
CA LEU A 270 -9.30 24.86 -15.68
C LEU A 270 -10.59 24.17 -16.15
N LEU A 271 -11.65 24.17 -15.34
CA LEU A 271 -12.93 23.53 -15.72
C LEU A 271 -13.67 24.34 -16.81
N PRO A 272 -14.50 23.68 -17.66
CA PRO A 272 -15.28 24.35 -18.70
C PRO A 272 -16.20 25.48 -18.21
N GLU A 273 -16.75 25.37 -17.00
CA GLU A 273 -17.60 26.41 -16.39
C GLU A 273 -16.84 27.72 -16.08
N PHE A 274 -15.51 27.70 -16.13
CA PHE A 274 -14.62 28.85 -15.99
C PHE A 274 -13.85 29.16 -17.30
N GLY A 275 -14.27 28.60 -18.44
CA GLY A 275 -13.64 28.81 -19.75
C GLY A 275 -12.48 27.86 -20.08
N GLY A 276 -12.20 26.86 -19.24
CA GLY A 276 -11.15 25.86 -19.48
C GLY A 276 -11.57 24.63 -20.28
N THR A 277 -10.73 23.60 -20.30
CA THR A 277 -10.97 22.32 -20.98
C THR A 277 -10.74 21.08 -20.10
N TYR A 278 -10.47 21.24 -18.81
CA TYR A 278 -10.23 20.13 -17.88
C TYR A 278 -11.56 19.44 -17.52
N ALA A 279 -11.73 18.20 -17.97
CA ALA A 279 -12.92 17.41 -17.66
C ALA A 279 -12.91 16.94 -16.19
N TYR A 280 -14.03 17.12 -15.48
CA TYR A 280 -14.22 16.65 -14.12
C TYR A 280 -15.58 15.97 -13.96
N ASP A 281 -15.58 14.72 -13.50
CA ASP A 281 -16.77 14.07 -12.96
C ASP A 281 -16.60 13.80 -11.46
N HIS A 282 -17.43 14.46 -10.67
CA HIS A 282 -17.47 14.32 -9.22
C HIS A 282 -17.97 12.92 -8.77
N GLN A 283 -18.85 12.27 -9.53
CA GLN A 283 -19.30 10.90 -9.23
C GLN A 283 -18.19 9.89 -9.49
N GLU A 284 -17.41 10.06 -10.56
CA GLU A 284 -16.18 9.29 -10.77
C GLU A 284 -15.20 9.50 -9.61
N TRP A 285 -14.96 10.76 -9.21
CA TRP A 285 -14.06 11.09 -8.11
C TRP A 285 -14.45 10.43 -6.78
N MET A 286 -15.74 10.49 -6.39
CA MET A 286 -16.20 9.79 -5.19
C MET A 286 -16.09 8.27 -5.32
N SER A 287 -16.35 7.72 -6.50
CA SER A 287 -16.25 6.28 -6.77
C SER A 287 -14.80 5.79 -6.68
N PHE A 288 -13.86 6.57 -7.23
CA PHE A 288 -12.43 6.31 -7.13
C PHE A 288 -11.97 6.28 -5.67
N ARG A 289 -12.34 7.28 -4.85
CA ARG A 289 -11.98 7.31 -3.42
C ARG A 289 -12.61 6.14 -2.64
N LYS A 290 -13.90 5.85 -2.85
CA LYS A 290 -14.60 4.69 -2.23
C LYS A 290 -13.92 3.36 -2.49
N PHE A 291 -13.26 3.20 -3.64
CA PHE A 291 -12.60 1.96 -4.01
C PHE A 291 -11.11 1.92 -3.61
N LEU A 292 -10.40 3.05 -3.75
CA LEU A 292 -8.99 3.19 -3.41
C LEU A 292 -8.73 3.13 -1.90
N GLU A 293 -9.50 3.87 -1.09
CA GLU A 293 -9.18 4.09 0.32
C GLU A 293 -9.25 2.82 1.17
N PRO A 294 -10.30 1.96 1.05
CA PRO A 294 -10.33 0.69 1.77
C PRO A 294 -9.20 -0.25 1.34
N PHE A 295 -8.84 -0.27 0.05
CA PHE A 295 -7.75 -1.10 -0.46
C PHE A 295 -6.38 -0.68 0.10
N VAL A 296 -6.08 0.62 0.10
CA VAL A 296 -4.84 1.17 0.69
C VAL A 296 -4.80 0.96 2.20
N SER A 297 -5.92 1.17 2.89
CA SER A 297 -6.04 0.95 4.34
C SER A 297 -5.82 -0.52 4.71
N GLY A 298 -6.50 -1.44 4.02
CA GLY A 298 -6.33 -2.89 4.20
C GLY A 298 -4.89 -3.32 3.96
N CYS A 299 -4.26 -2.89 2.86
CA CYS A 299 -2.85 -3.20 2.59
C CYS A 299 -1.91 -2.72 3.69
N ARG A 300 -2.15 -1.54 4.27
CA ARG A 300 -1.39 -1.04 5.43
C ARG A 300 -1.64 -1.87 6.69
N LEU A 301 -2.90 -2.16 7.02
CA LEU A 301 -3.27 -2.91 8.22
C LEU A 301 -2.68 -4.33 8.20
N SER A 302 -2.96 -5.09 7.13
CA SER A 302 -2.41 -6.43 6.93
C SER A 302 -0.88 -6.41 6.84
N GLY A 303 -0.29 -5.41 6.18
CA GLY A 303 1.17 -5.25 6.13
C GLY A 303 1.81 -5.04 7.52
N ARG A 304 1.21 -4.22 8.39
CA ARG A 304 1.65 -4.05 9.79
C ARG A 304 1.55 -5.35 10.58
N GLN A 305 0.45 -6.10 10.43
CA GLN A 305 0.26 -7.40 11.08
C GLN A 305 1.36 -8.39 10.66
N LEU A 306 1.61 -8.54 9.36
CA LEU A 306 2.70 -9.40 8.85
C LEU A 306 4.07 -8.99 9.43
N VAL A 307 4.37 -7.69 9.50
CA VAL A 307 5.61 -7.17 10.09
C VAL A 307 5.71 -7.50 11.59
N SER A 308 4.63 -7.40 12.36
CA SER A 308 4.60 -7.80 13.78
C SER A 308 4.92 -9.27 13.95
N VAL A 309 4.22 -10.15 13.21
CA VAL A 309 4.46 -11.61 13.27
C VAL A 309 5.89 -11.94 12.83
N MET A 310 6.41 -11.28 11.80
CA MET A 310 7.82 -11.44 11.38
C MET A 310 8.84 -11.00 12.46
N GLN A 311 8.49 -10.06 13.33
CA GLN A 311 9.33 -9.63 14.43
C GLN A 311 9.29 -10.62 15.61
N GLU A 312 8.11 -11.14 15.96
CA GLU A 312 7.95 -12.22 16.95
C GLU A 312 8.64 -13.54 16.50
N LEU A 313 8.62 -13.80 15.20
CA LEU A 313 9.38 -14.90 14.60
C LEU A 313 10.91 -14.69 14.68
N ARG A 314 11.41 -13.47 14.85
CA ARG A 314 12.85 -13.21 15.08
C ARG A 314 13.28 -13.33 16.53
N THR A 315 12.49 -12.81 17.46
CA THR A 315 12.84 -12.67 18.89
C THR A 315 12.66 -13.96 19.71
N GLY A 316 12.34 -15.08 19.05
CA GLY A 316 12.18 -16.38 19.68
C GLY A 316 13.43 -16.86 20.40
N ARG A 317 13.23 -17.40 21.60
CA ARG A 317 14.28 -18.06 22.38
C ARG A 317 14.43 -19.53 21.94
N VAL A 318 15.62 -20.07 22.15
CA VAL A 318 15.88 -21.51 22.00
C VAL A 318 15.16 -22.27 23.12
N PRO A 319 14.39 -23.34 22.83
CA PRO A 319 13.70 -24.10 23.87
C PRO A 319 14.69 -24.89 24.77
N PRO A 320 14.42 -24.97 26.08
CA PRO A 320 15.30 -25.66 27.03
C PRO A 320 15.02 -27.17 27.13
N SER A 321 13.89 -27.67 26.61
CA SER A 321 13.54 -29.10 26.60
C SER A 321 12.79 -29.51 25.33
N SER A 322 12.75 -30.80 25.04
CA SER A 322 12.04 -31.38 23.88
C SER A 322 10.54 -31.06 23.91
N ALA A 323 9.89 -31.22 25.07
CA ALA A 323 8.47 -30.94 25.26
C ALA A 323 8.12 -29.46 25.01
N LEU A 324 8.96 -28.52 25.47
CA LEU A 324 8.77 -27.09 25.19
C LEU A 324 9.04 -26.75 23.73
N ALA A 325 9.99 -27.42 23.07
CA ALA A 325 10.18 -27.28 21.63
C ALA A 325 8.95 -27.74 20.83
N GLN A 326 8.34 -28.87 21.20
CA GLN A 326 7.10 -29.36 20.60
C GLN A 326 5.92 -28.38 20.78
N GLN A 327 5.77 -27.81 21.99
CA GLN A 327 4.74 -26.79 22.25
C GLN A 327 4.96 -25.53 21.41
N LEU A 328 6.20 -25.05 21.27
CA LEU A 328 6.52 -23.89 20.43
C LEU A 328 6.29 -24.14 18.94
N ILE A 329 6.59 -25.36 18.45
CA ILE A 329 6.29 -25.77 17.07
C ILE A 329 4.78 -25.66 16.80
N GLU A 330 3.96 -26.20 17.69
CA GLU A 330 2.50 -26.20 17.51
C GLU A 330 1.88 -24.81 17.70
N ALA A 331 2.40 -24.02 18.64
CA ALA A 331 2.01 -22.62 18.81
C ALA A 331 2.37 -21.77 17.58
N GLN A 332 3.56 -21.96 16.99
CA GLN A 332 3.96 -21.26 15.77
C GLN A 332 3.07 -21.65 14.59
N LYS A 333 2.81 -22.95 14.38
CA LYS A 333 1.94 -23.42 13.28
C LYS A 333 0.56 -22.77 13.34
N ARG A 334 -0.07 -22.76 14.52
CA ARG A 334 -1.36 -22.10 14.72
C ARG A 334 -1.27 -20.60 14.49
N HIS A 335 -0.30 -19.90 15.08
CA HIS A 335 -0.18 -18.44 14.90
C HIS A 335 -0.02 -18.03 13.43
N ILE A 336 0.78 -18.77 12.65
CA ILE A 336 0.93 -18.52 11.21
C ILE A 336 -0.36 -18.85 10.45
N GLN A 337 -1.00 -19.97 10.76
CA GLN A 337 -2.27 -20.36 10.15
C GLN A 337 -3.37 -19.31 10.43
N ASP A 338 -3.45 -18.80 11.65
CA ASP A 338 -4.44 -17.80 12.05
C ASP A 338 -4.12 -16.42 11.43
N THR A 339 -2.85 -16.07 11.27
CA THR A 339 -2.42 -14.88 10.51
C THR A 339 -2.89 -14.94 9.05
N PHE A 340 -2.70 -16.08 8.38
CA PHE A 340 -3.16 -16.28 6.99
C PHE A 340 -4.67 -16.56 6.85
N ARG A 341 -5.40 -16.65 7.97
CA ARG A 341 -6.87 -16.70 8.02
C ARG A 341 -7.51 -15.35 8.32
N ASP A 342 -6.72 -14.31 8.57
CA ASP A 342 -7.25 -12.95 8.70
C ASP A 342 -8.06 -12.56 7.46
N GLU A 343 -9.29 -12.08 7.67
CA GLU A 343 -10.24 -11.87 6.59
C GLU A 343 -9.82 -10.73 5.64
N GLN A 344 -9.14 -9.69 6.16
CA GLN A 344 -8.62 -8.61 5.33
C GLN A 344 -7.44 -9.10 4.49
N LEU A 345 -6.49 -9.83 5.09
CA LEU A 345 -5.36 -10.41 4.38
C LEU A 345 -5.80 -11.42 3.31
N ARG A 346 -6.79 -12.27 3.63
CA ARG A 346 -7.38 -13.26 2.73
C ARG A 346 -8.08 -12.59 1.55
N HIS A 347 -8.94 -11.61 1.80
CA HIS A 347 -9.61 -10.83 0.76
C HIS A 347 -8.60 -10.11 -0.16
N LEU A 348 -7.55 -9.52 0.40
CA LEU A 348 -6.48 -8.90 -0.39
C LEU A 348 -5.67 -9.92 -1.19
N GLN A 349 -5.51 -11.15 -0.71
CA GLN A 349 -4.82 -12.22 -1.44
C GLN A 349 -5.67 -12.76 -2.62
N GLU A 350 -6.99 -12.83 -2.46
CA GLU A 350 -7.92 -13.34 -3.47
C GLU A 350 -8.31 -12.29 -4.52
N GLU A 351 -8.71 -11.09 -4.08
CA GLU A 351 -9.29 -10.05 -4.95
C GLU A 351 -8.37 -8.85 -5.19
N GLY A 352 -7.21 -8.76 -4.55
CA GLY A 352 -6.36 -7.56 -4.63
C GLY A 352 -5.82 -7.26 -6.03
N ASP A 353 -5.62 -8.27 -6.89
CA ASP A 353 -5.28 -8.05 -8.31
C ASP A 353 -6.50 -7.53 -9.11
N THR A 354 -7.70 -8.05 -8.84
CA THR A 354 -8.97 -7.58 -9.42
C THR A 354 -9.22 -6.11 -9.07
N ILE A 355 -9.03 -5.77 -7.79
CA ILE A 355 -9.15 -4.40 -7.26
C ILE A 355 -8.12 -3.49 -7.93
N LEU A 356 -6.87 -3.93 -8.06
CA LEU A 356 -5.85 -3.12 -8.73
C LEU A 356 -6.17 -2.92 -10.23
N GLN A 357 -6.74 -3.92 -10.90
CA GLN A 357 -7.17 -3.81 -12.30
C GLN A 357 -8.31 -2.79 -12.48
N GLU A 358 -9.36 -2.81 -11.67
CA GLU A 358 -10.44 -1.82 -11.75
C GLU A 358 -9.95 -0.43 -11.33
N LEU A 359 -9.04 -0.33 -10.35
CA LEU A 359 -8.34 0.93 -10.05
C LEU A 359 -7.60 1.48 -11.28
N GLN A 360 -6.84 0.66 -12.02
CA GLN A 360 -6.16 1.10 -13.24
C GLN A 360 -7.12 1.55 -14.36
N ALA A 361 -8.40 1.11 -14.36
CA ALA A 361 -9.39 1.61 -15.32
C ALA A 361 -9.64 3.13 -15.17
N TYR A 362 -9.54 3.69 -13.96
CA TYR A 362 -9.65 5.15 -13.75
C TYR A 362 -8.52 5.94 -14.43
N ARG A 363 -7.36 5.31 -14.71
CA ARG A 363 -6.24 5.94 -15.45
C ARG A 363 -6.62 6.29 -16.88
N SER A 364 -7.48 5.48 -17.53
CA SER A 364 -7.94 5.76 -18.89
C SER A 364 -9.15 6.70 -18.94
N ARG A 365 -9.98 6.70 -17.88
CA ARG A 365 -11.12 7.63 -17.75
C ARG A 365 -10.66 9.06 -17.48
N SER A 366 -9.69 9.25 -16.58
CA SER A 366 -9.15 10.56 -16.17
C SER A 366 -7.61 10.64 -16.34
N PRO A 367 -7.07 10.59 -17.58
CA PRO A 367 -5.62 10.52 -17.83
C PRO A 367 -4.84 11.79 -17.46
N HIS A 368 -5.53 12.93 -17.37
CA HIS A 368 -4.95 14.22 -16.99
C HIS A 368 -4.86 14.41 -15.47
N ASN A 369 -5.55 13.59 -14.68
CA ASN A 369 -5.59 13.72 -13.23
C ASN A 369 -4.31 13.16 -12.59
N LEU A 370 -3.45 14.07 -12.13
CA LEU A 370 -2.15 13.71 -11.54
C LEU A 370 -2.30 12.98 -10.19
N ASP A 371 -3.36 13.29 -9.43
CA ASP A 371 -3.63 12.68 -8.13
C ASP A 371 -4.08 11.22 -8.27
N TYR A 372 -4.89 10.92 -9.29
CA TYR A 372 -5.20 9.54 -9.66
C TYR A 372 -3.93 8.79 -10.04
N ARG A 373 -3.10 9.37 -10.92
CA ARG A 373 -1.88 8.71 -11.41
C ARG A 373 -0.93 8.34 -10.27
N ASP A 374 -0.69 9.25 -9.35
CA ASP A 374 0.15 9.06 -8.16
C ASP A 374 -0.46 8.06 -7.17
N ALA A 375 -1.76 8.17 -6.88
CA ALA A 375 -2.47 7.24 -6.01
C ALA A 375 -2.47 5.79 -6.55
N LEU A 376 -2.59 5.62 -7.87
CA LEU A 376 -2.53 4.33 -8.56
C LEU A 376 -1.14 3.70 -8.55
N GLU A 377 -0.10 4.52 -8.71
CA GLU A 377 1.29 4.06 -8.62
C GLU A 377 1.64 3.65 -7.19
N LYS A 378 1.27 4.47 -6.20
CA LYS A 378 1.47 4.18 -4.77
C LYS A 378 0.70 2.94 -4.30
N SER A 379 -0.56 2.76 -4.71
CA SER A 379 -1.35 1.58 -4.32
C SER A 379 -0.85 0.30 -4.96
N ALA A 380 -0.41 0.34 -6.23
CA ALA A 380 0.24 -0.79 -6.90
C ALA A 380 1.53 -1.22 -6.17
N LEU A 381 2.40 -0.26 -5.83
CA LEU A 381 3.63 -0.50 -5.08
C LEU A 381 3.33 -1.09 -3.69
N LEU A 382 2.41 -0.48 -2.93
CA LEU A 382 2.02 -0.93 -1.60
C LEU A 382 1.48 -2.37 -1.59
N TYR A 383 0.66 -2.72 -2.59
CA TYR A 383 0.12 -4.09 -2.71
C TYR A 383 1.19 -5.10 -3.16
N SER A 384 2.10 -4.71 -4.06
CA SER A 384 3.25 -5.56 -4.42
C SER A 384 4.16 -5.85 -3.20
N GLU A 385 4.31 -4.86 -2.31
CA GLU A 385 5.05 -5.00 -1.06
C GLU A 385 4.32 -5.84 -0.02
N LEU A 386 2.98 -5.79 0.03
CA LEU A 386 2.17 -6.71 0.84
C LEU A 386 2.41 -8.17 0.40
N LYS A 387 2.31 -8.47 -0.91
CA LYS A 387 2.62 -9.80 -1.47
C LYS A 387 4.06 -10.24 -1.16
N ARG A 388 5.00 -9.31 -1.20
CA ARG A 388 6.40 -9.55 -0.82
C ARG A 388 6.53 -9.86 0.68
N ALA A 389 5.81 -9.15 1.55
CA ALA A 389 5.76 -9.39 2.99
C ALA A 389 5.14 -10.75 3.33
N MET A 390 4.03 -11.15 2.69
CA MET A 390 3.45 -12.51 2.82
C MET A 390 4.50 -13.57 2.51
N THR A 391 5.16 -13.46 1.35
CA THR A 391 6.20 -14.42 0.91
C THR A 391 7.40 -14.47 1.88
N LYS A 392 7.79 -13.32 2.46
CA LYS A 392 8.84 -13.23 3.48
C LYS A 392 8.43 -13.88 4.79
N LEU A 393 7.17 -13.71 5.23
CA LEU A 393 6.64 -14.34 6.42
C LEU A 393 6.64 -15.87 6.29
N THR A 394 6.14 -16.42 5.18
CA THR A 394 6.15 -17.88 4.93
C THR A 394 7.58 -18.44 5.02
N LYS A 395 8.53 -17.86 4.28
CA LYS A 395 9.94 -18.29 4.30
C LYS A 395 10.59 -18.20 5.68
N LEU A 396 10.24 -17.18 6.48
CA LEU A 396 10.71 -17.02 7.85
C LEU A 396 10.10 -18.05 8.80
N ALA A 397 8.79 -18.32 8.66
CA ALA A 397 8.08 -19.33 9.43
C ALA A 397 8.65 -20.73 9.16
N ASP A 398 8.80 -21.13 7.90
CA ASP A 398 9.34 -22.44 7.50
C ASP A 398 10.76 -22.65 8.05
N LYS A 399 11.64 -21.65 7.86
CA LYS A 399 13.03 -21.72 8.34
C LYS A 399 13.13 -21.75 9.87
N ARG A 400 12.24 -21.06 10.59
CA ARG A 400 12.17 -21.16 12.06
C ARG A 400 11.58 -22.49 12.51
N LEU A 401 10.58 -23.02 11.81
CA LEU A 401 9.97 -24.32 12.09
C LEU A 401 11.02 -25.44 11.98
N GLN A 402 11.80 -25.45 10.90
CA GLN A 402 12.90 -26.40 10.72
C GLN A 402 13.90 -26.32 11.88
N ARG A 403 14.35 -25.13 12.26
CA ARG A 403 15.28 -24.92 13.38
C ARG A 403 14.71 -25.37 14.73
N LEU A 404 13.40 -25.19 14.96
CA LEU A 404 12.73 -25.70 16.16
C LEU A 404 12.65 -27.24 16.16
N GLN A 405 12.44 -27.87 15.00
CA GLN A 405 12.46 -29.33 14.87
C GLN A 405 13.87 -29.91 15.09
N GLU A 406 14.90 -29.29 14.52
CA GLU A 406 16.31 -29.63 14.77
C GLU A 406 16.65 -29.49 16.26
N CYS A 407 16.22 -28.40 16.91
CA CYS A 407 16.42 -28.21 18.33
C CYS A 407 15.65 -29.23 19.18
N MET A 408 14.42 -29.60 18.80
CA MET A 408 13.63 -30.61 19.49
C MET A 408 14.35 -31.97 19.47
N LEU A 409 14.83 -32.41 18.30
CA LEU A 409 15.59 -33.65 18.14
C LEU A 409 16.88 -33.65 18.98
N ALA A 410 17.62 -32.53 18.99
CA ALA A 410 18.81 -32.38 19.82
C ALA A 410 18.50 -32.49 21.33
N ARG A 411 17.43 -31.82 21.80
CA ARG A 411 16.99 -31.91 23.20
C ARG A 411 16.53 -33.31 23.57
N THR A 412 15.77 -34.00 22.72
CA THR A 412 15.39 -35.41 22.96
C THR A 412 16.62 -36.30 23.12
N PHE A 413 17.62 -36.16 22.24
CA PHE A 413 18.87 -36.93 22.34
C PHE A 413 19.67 -36.60 23.62
N GLU A 414 19.76 -35.33 24.01
CA GLU A 414 20.41 -34.90 25.27
C GLU A 414 19.69 -35.47 26.50
N GLU A 415 18.35 -35.42 26.52
CA GLU A 415 17.50 -35.93 27.60
C GLU A 415 17.60 -37.45 27.73
N GLU A 416 17.52 -38.20 26.62
CA GLU A 416 17.68 -39.66 26.58
C GLU A 416 19.10 -40.09 26.99
N SER A 417 20.13 -39.43 26.46
CA SER A 417 21.54 -39.69 26.83
C SER A 417 21.78 -39.46 28.33
N SER A 418 21.19 -38.39 28.88
CA SER A 418 21.27 -38.08 30.31
C SER A 418 20.59 -39.14 31.18
N GLN A 419 19.47 -39.72 30.72
CA GLN A 419 18.81 -40.84 31.40
C GLN A 419 19.69 -42.10 31.40
N VAL A 420 20.29 -42.45 30.26
CA VAL A 420 21.20 -43.61 30.15
C VAL A 420 22.42 -43.44 31.06
N LEU A 421 23.08 -42.27 31.02
CA LEU A 421 24.23 -41.97 31.88
C LEU A 421 23.86 -42.01 33.38
N SER A 422 22.72 -41.42 33.75
CA SER A 422 22.18 -41.48 35.13
C SER A 422 21.90 -42.91 35.59
N TRP A 423 21.43 -43.80 34.69
CA TRP A 423 21.25 -45.22 35.00
C TRP A 423 22.58 -45.95 35.17
N ILE A 424 23.55 -45.75 34.28
CA ILE A 424 24.90 -46.35 34.34
C ILE A 424 25.55 -46.03 35.69
N CYS A 425 25.58 -44.75 36.07
CA CYS A 425 26.26 -44.27 37.28
C CYS A 425 25.58 -44.70 38.60
N LYS A 426 24.31 -45.11 38.59
CA LYS A 426 23.56 -45.49 39.80
C LYS A 426 23.42 -47.00 39.97
N ASN A 427 22.85 -47.65 38.95
CA ASN A 427 22.42 -49.04 39.01
C ASN A 427 23.18 -49.92 37.99
N GLY A 428 23.64 -49.32 36.89
CA GLY A 428 24.33 -50.03 35.82
C GLY A 428 25.67 -50.60 36.26
N ALA A 429 26.47 -49.87 37.03
CA ALA A 429 27.76 -50.37 37.53
C ALA A 429 27.62 -51.69 38.34
N ASP A 430 26.64 -51.76 39.25
CA ASP A 430 26.34 -52.95 40.06
C ASP A 430 25.69 -54.08 39.25
N ALA A 431 24.96 -53.76 38.18
CA ALA A 431 24.36 -54.76 37.30
C ALA A 431 25.38 -55.35 36.31
N LEU A 432 26.26 -54.51 35.76
CA LEU A 432 27.31 -54.90 34.80
C LEU A 432 28.41 -55.70 35.50
N SER A 433 28.81 -55.33 36.72
CA SER A 433 29.81 -56.09 37.49
C SER A 433 29.33 -57.49 37.89
N LYS A 434 28.03 -57.69 38.16
CA LYS A 434 27.45 -59.01 38.46
C LYS A 434 27.41 -59.97 37.26
N HIS A 435 27.63 -59.46 36.05
CA HIS A 435 27.61 -60.23 34.80
C HIS A 435 28.92 -60.13 34.01
N ALA A 436 29.98 -59.57 34.60
CA ALA A 436 31.34 -59.66 34.08
C ALA A 436 31.90 -61.06 34.37
N PHE A 437 32.25 -61.79 33.30
CA PHE A 437 32.92 -63.10 33.34
C PHE A 437 34.44 -62.94 33.26
#